data_AF-A0A137QER0-F1
#
_entry.id   AF-A0A137QER0-F1
#
_cell.length_a   1.000
_cell.length_b   1.000
_cell.length_c   1.000
_cell.angle_alpha   90.00
_cell.angle_beta   90.00
_cell.angle_gamma   90.00
#
_symmetry.space_group_name_H-M   'P 1'
#
loop_
_entity.id
_entity.type
_entity.pdbx_description
1 polymer ?
#
loop_
_entity_poly.entity_id
_entity_poly.type
_entity_poly.pdbx_seq_one_letter_code
_entity_poly.pdbx_strand_id
1 'polypeptide(L)'
;MHLTITLVLASASIATAAVLPRGEVTLAVGPNCGSFGGSPKDVNGNLPALSTFSTIVTFGDSYTDGGKHDGSPLNPPILHAPNTSAGGRYTNGPVWAEYLAGVHGAAIRDYAVKGAVVDVNQWPQSKSSLQGADDLLIQANTFISQDGASDPASTLYVLFFGIEDYVQSSENGNSSLSNQAQNIAYTMLRLASSPVFGKNFLIVDNHGRGTETDAGAAFKSELFTDLGAMVANFALNIGFVDLSTVWDGVLGSSPGAAAFGYTSTEPCLKSPTTTDGSCADPDHAFYWFDGNPTTVTHKIISDYVQTVMSKCTLNGA
;
A
#
# COMPACT_ATOMS: atom_id res chain seq x y z
N MET A 1 -49.11 69.12 8.35
CA MET A 1 -48.98 67.85 7.62
C MET A 1 -47.54 67.40 7.77
N HIS A 2 -47.26 66.57 8.78
CA HIS A 2 -45.90 66.08 9.07
C HIS A 2 -45.66 64.78 8.31
N LEU A 3 -44.61 64.76 7.49
CA LEU A 3 -44.20 63.60 6.70
C LEU A 3 -43.03 62.93 7.43
N THR A 4 -43.29 61.81 8.08
CA THR A 4 -42.28 61.00 8.76
C THR A 4 -41.67 60.04 7.74
N ILE A 5 -40.38 60.22 7.43
CA ILE A 5 -39.62 59.30 6.57
C ILE A 5 -38.97 58.24 7.47
N THR A 6 -39.45 57.01 7.38
CA THR A 6 -38.87 55.86 8.07
C THR A 6 -37.73 55.30 7.22
N LEU A 7 -36.49 55.48 7.68
CA LEU A 7 -35.31 54.91 7.05
C LEU A 7 -35.14 53.45 7.50
N VAL A 8 -35.37 52.49 6.61
CA VAL A 8 -35.11 51.06 6.86
C VAL A 8 -33.66 50.77 6.53
N LEU A 9 -32.82 50.60 7.55
CA LEU A 9 -31.46 50.08 7.42
C LEU A 9 -31.52 48.56 7.30
N ALA A 10 -31.37 48.04 6.08
CA ALA A 10 -31.16 46.62 5.85
C ALA A 10 -29.69 46.28 6.12
N SER A 11 -29.41 45.66 7.26
CA SER A 11 -28.11 45.07 7.57
C SER A 11 -27.95 43.76 6.80
N ALA A 12 -27.14 43.77 5.73
CA ALA A 12 -26.71 42.56 5.05
C ALA A 12 -25.58 41.91 5.86
N SER A 13 -25.93 40.92 6.70
CA SER A 13 -24.95 40.08 7.36
C SER A 13 -24.37 39.08 6.36
N ILE A 14 -23.16 39.34 5.87
CA ILE A 14 -22.37 38.33 5.15
C ILE A 14 -21.88 37.34 6.21
N ALA A 15 -22.66 36.29 6.45
CA ALA A 15 -22.18 35.14 7.22
C ALA A 15 -21.22 34.34 6.31
N THR A 16 -19.94 34.67 6.34
CA THR A 16 -18.92 33.69 5.98
C THR A 16 -18.99 32.58 7.03
N ALA A 17 -19.62 31.47 6.69
CA ALA A 17 -19.48 30.24 7.46
C ALA A 17 -17.99 29.94 7.52
N ALA A 18 -17.38 30.13 8.70
CA ALA A 18 -16.05 29.62 8.96
C ALA A 18 -16.17 28.10 8.81
N VAL A 19 -15.69 27.55 7.69
CA VAL A 19 -15.47 26.12 7.56
C VAL A 19 -14.42 25.80 8.61
N LEU A 20 -14.85 25.19 9.71
CA LEU A 20 -13.92 24.67 10.71
C LEU A 20 -12.92 23.76 9.97
N PRO A 21 -11.62 23.79 10.33
CA PRO A 21 -10.66 22.86 9.77
C PRO A 21 -11.22 21.45 9.92
N ARG A 22 -11.31 20.69 8.81
CA ARG A 22 -11.73 19.29 8.86
C ARG A 22 -10.68 18.50 9.64
N GLY A 23 -11.16 17.50 10.39
CA GLY A 23 -10.28 16.60 11.13
C GLY A 23 -9.47 15.71 10.19
N GLU A 24 -8.30 15.27 10.64
CA GLU A 24 -7.42 14.40 9.86
C GLU A 24 -8.09 13.04 9.55
N VAL A 25 -7.72 12.46 8.41
CA VAL A 25 -8.07 11.08 8.08
C VAL A 25 -7.32 10.12 9.01
N THR A 26 -8.04 9.22 9.68
CA THR A 26 -7.49 8.27 10.67
C THR A 26 -8.12 6.88 10.54
N LEU A 27 -7.48 5.86 11.12
CA LEU A 27 -8.04 4.51 11.14
C LEU A 27 -9.34 4.43 11.92
N ALA A 28 -10.38 3.85 11.30
CA ALA A 28 -11.65 3.54 11.97
C ALA A 28 -11.91 2.02 12.12
N VAL A 29 -10.94 1.19 11.76
CA VAL A 29 -10.99 -0.28 11.90
C VAL A 29 -9.79 -0.78 12.70
N GLY A 30 -9.95 -1.95 13.32
CA GLY A 30 -8.88 -2.68 14.00
C GLY A 30 -8.49 -3.94 13.21
N PRO A 31 -7.30 -4.50 13.49
CA PRO A 31 -6.80 -5.66 12.78
C PRO A 31 -7.57 -6.94 13.13
N ASN A 32 -7.63 -7.86 12.17
CA ASN A 32 -8.21 -9.18 12.31
C ASN A 32 -7.11 -10.18 12.70
N CYS A 33 -6.61 -10.05 13.93
CA CYS A 33 -5.47 -10.84 14.41
C CYS A 33 -5.74 -12.34 14.38
N GLY A 34 -4.69 -13.12 14.11
CA GLY A 34 -4.71 -14.58 14.20
C GLY A 34 -3.31 -15.18 14.09
N SER A 35 -3.25 -16.44 13.67
CA SER A 35 -2.01 -17.17 13.43
C SER A 35 -2.02 -17.84 12.07
N PHE A 36 -0.84 -18.23 11.58
CA PHE A 36 -0.75 -19.18 10.47
C PHE A 36 -1.44 -20.51 10.81
N GLY A 37 -1.94 -21.24 9.81
CA GLY A 37 -2.59 -22.55 9.97
C GLY A 37 -4.12 -22.56 9.79
N GLY A 38 -4.67 -21.63 9.02
CA GLY A 38 -6.11 -21.53 8.75
C GLY A 38 -6.40 -20.51 7.64
N SER A 39 -7.56 -19.87 7.70
CA SER A 39 -7.86 -18.75 6.81
C SER A 39 -6.88 -17.59 7.04
N PRO A 40 -6.60 -16.77 6.00
CA PRO A 40 -5.75 -15.59 6.14
C PRO A 40 -6.21 -14.66 7.27
N LYS A 41 -5.25 -14.19 8.06
CA LYS A 41 -5.42 -13.29 9.21
C LYS A 41 -4.25 -12.33 9.29
N ASP A 42 -4.41 -11.24 10.00
CA ASP A 42 -3.30 -10.35 10.34
C ASP A 42 -2.38 -11.05 11.37
N VAL A 43 -1.08 -11.13 11.06
CA VAL A 43 -0.08 -11.84 11.88
C VAL A 43 1.21 -11.03 11.96
N ASN A 44 1.76 -10.81 13.16
CA ASN A 44 3.12 -10.28 13.31
C ASN A 44 4.20 -11.34 12.97
N GLY A 45 3.95 -12.59 13.35
CA GLY A 45 4.73 -13.76 12.94
C GLY A 45 6.20 -13.72 13.34
N ASN A 46 6.44 -13.38 14.61
CA ASN A 46 7.76 -13.27 15.25
C ASN A 46 8.63 -12.10 14.74
N LEU A 47 8.05 -11.16 13.98
CA LEU A 47 8.77 -9.94 13.66
C LEU A 47 9.09 -9.15 14.93
N PRO A 48 10.35 -8.73 15.14
CA PRO A 48 10.68 -7.80 16.21
C PRO A 48 9.95 -6.46 16.01
N ALA A 49 9.97 -5.61 17.03
CA ALA A 49 9.35 -4.30 16.96
C ALA A 49 9.89 -3.52 15.74
N LEU A 50 9.01 -2.86 14.99
CA LEU A 50 9.39 -2.17 13.75
C LEU A 50 10.54 -1.15 13.92
N SER A 51 10.66 -0.56 15.12
CA SER A 51 11.74 0.36 15.50
C SER A 51 13.12 -0.29 15.59
N THR A 52 13.25 -1.61 15.53
CA THR A 52 14.56 -2.30 15.50
C THR A 52 15.16 -2.34 14.11
N PHE A 53 14.38 -2.07 13.07
CA PHE A 53 14.87 -2.08 11.70
C PHE A 53 15.48 -0.73 11.34
N SER A 54 16.76 -0.75 10.96
CA SER A 54 17.46 0.43 10.42
C SER A 54 17.24 0.60 8.92
N THR A 55 16.81 -0.48 8.25
CA THR A 55 16.62 -0.53 6.79
C THR A 55 15.32 -1.25 6.45
N ILE A 56 14.53 -0.66 5.56
CA ILE A 56 13.36 -1.28 4.94
C ILE A 56 13.65 -1.42 3.45
N VAL A 57 13.65 -2.66 2.95
CA VAL A 57 13.80 -2.97 1.52
C VAL A 57 12.43 -3.30 0.97
N THR A 58 11.98 -2.58 -0.06
CA THR A 58 10.64 -2.76 -0.64
C THR A 58 10.70 -3.34 -2.04
N PHE A 59 9.86 -4.36 -2.26
CA PHE A 59 9.52 -4.89 -3.57
C PHE A 59 8.00 -4.75 -3.75
N GLY A 60 7.56 -4.28 -4.91
CA GLY A 60 6.14 -4.07 -5.13
C GLY A 60 5.81 -3.42 -6.46
N ASP A 61 4.58 -2.93 -6.52
CA ASP A 61 4.00 -2.25 -7.67
C ASP A 61 3.74 -0.75 -7.40
N SER A 62 2.72 -0.17 -8.05
CA SER A 62 2.38 1.25 -7.95
C SER A 62 2.00 1.71 -6.54
N TYR A 63 1.58 0.80 -5.66
CA TYR A 63 1.24 1.16 -4.28
C TYR A 63 2.49 1.37 -3.42
N THR A 64 3.65 0.89 -3.87
CA THR A 64 4.91 0.94 -3.12
C THR A 64 6.01 1.72 -3.85
N ASP A 65 5.91 1.90 -5.18
CA ASP A 65 6.88 2.61 -6.01
C ASP A 65 7.11 4.08 -5.59
N GLY A 66 8.30 4.32 -5.05
CA GLY A 66 8.87 5.60 -4.65
C GLY A 66 9.46 6.42 -5.80
N GLY A 67 9.45 5.94 -7.04
CA GLY A 67 9.95 6.61 -8.24
C GLY A 67 11.45 6.42 -8.50
N LYS A 68 12.12 5.54 -7.73
CA LYS A 68 13.46 5.00 -8.03
C LYS A 68 13.48 3.54 -7.60
N HIS A 69 14.08 2.68 -8.43
CA HIS A 69 13.90 1.23 -8.32
C HIS A 69 15.23 0.48 -8.14
N ASP A 70 16.29 1.19 -7.77
CA ASP A 70 17.66 0.65 -7.60
C ASP A 70 18.12 0.66 -6.14
N GLY A 71 17.23 0.98 -5.20
CA GLY A 71 17.53 1.12 -3.78
C GLY A 71 18.30 2.39 -3.41
N SER A 72 18.49 3.34 -4.34
CA SER A 72 19.09 4.65 -4.06
C SER A 72 18.11 5.60 -3.35
N PRO A 73 18.60 6.67 -2.69
CA PRO A 73 17.72 7.62 -2.01
C PRO A 73 16.66 8.20 -2.95
N LEU A 74 15.39 8.12 -2.54
CA LEU A 74 14.27 8.64 -3.29
C LEU A 74 14.36 10.16 -3.47
N ASN A 75 13.79 10.68 -4.56
CA ASN A 75 13.62 12.12 -4.72
C ASN A 75 12.61 12.66 -3.71
N PRO A 76 12.61 13.97 -3.39
CA PRO A 76 11.57 14.56 -2.56
C PRO A 76 10.16 14.28 -3.13
N PRO A 77 9.17 13.91 -2.30
CA PRO A 77 7.81 13.58 -2.74
C PRO A 77 6.99 14.85 -3.01
N ILE A 78 7.46 15.67 -3.96
CA ILE A 78 6.84 16.96 -4.30
C ILE A 78 6.05 16.81 -5.59
N LEU A 79 4.78 17.23 -5.57
CA LEU A 79 3.91 17.29 -6.73
C LEU A 79 4.17 18.58 -7.51
N HIS A 80 4.46 18.46 -8.81
CA HIS A 80 4.69 19.58 -9.70
C HIS A 80 3.69 19.56 -10.85
N ALA A 81 2.64 20.39 -10.78
CA ALA A 81 1.64 20.48 -11.84
C ALA A 81 2.28 20.77 -13.21
N PRO A 82 1.80 20.16 -14.31
CA PRO A 82 0.64 19.27 -14.39
C PRO A 82 0.93 17.80 -14.06
N ASN A 83 2.15 17.44 -13.60
CA ASN A 83 2.49 16.06 -13.28
C ASN A 83 1.64 15.54 -12.11
N THR A 84 1.11 14.34 -12.29
CA THR A 84 0.26 13.63 -11.33
C THR A 84 1.04 12.79 -10.33
N SER A 85 2.33 12.59 -10.55
CA SER A 85 3.22 11.81 -9.69
C SER A 85 4.10 12.73 -8.85
N ALA A 86 3.94 12.68 -7.52
CA ALA A 86 4.78 13.42 -6.59
C ALA A 86 6.18 12.79 -6.52
N GLY A 87 7.23 13.49 -6.94
CA GLY A 87 8.60 12.96 -6.90
C GLY A 87 8.83 11.63 -7.66
N GLY A 88 7.90 11.23 -8.54
CA GLY A 88 7.90 9.95 -9.24
C GLY A 88 6.92 8.90 -8.67
N ARG A 89 6.37 9.09 -7.47
CA ARG A 89 5.39 8.16 -6.85
C ARG A 89 4.10 8.12 -7.66
N TYR A 90 3.43 6.97 -7.72
CA TYR A 90 2.10 6.87 -8.31
C TYR A 90 0.99 7.34 -7.34
N THR A 91 1.20 8.51 -6.72
CA THR A 91 0.28 9.18 -5.80
C THR A 91 0.65 10.67 -5.68
N ASN A 92 -0.10 11.45 -4.89
CA ASN A 92 0.09 12.89 -4.67
C ASN A 92 1.07 13.25 -3.53
N GLY A 93 1.84 12.30 -3.01
CA GLY A 93 2.79 12.50 -1.92
C GLY A 93 3.62 11.24 -1.62
N PRO A 94 4.14 11.05 -0.40
CA PRO A 94 4.81 9.81 -0.01
C PRO A 94 3.90 8.57 -0.13
N VAL A 95 4.50 7.43 -0.44
CA VAL A 95 3.84 6.11 -0.34
C VAL A 95 3.92 5.55 1.09
N TRP A 96 3.17 4.48 1.36
CA TRP A 96 2.99 3.94 2.73
C TRP A 96 4.31 3.49 3.37
N ALA A 97 5.23 2.93 2.58
CA ALA A 97 6.53 2.47 3.04
C ALA A 97 7.43 3.64 3.48
N GLU A 98 7.30 4.82 2.86
CA GLU A 98 8.01 6.03 3.29
C GLU A 98 7.51 6.52 4.66
N TYR A 99 6.19 6.48 4.89
CA TYR A 99 5.63 6.78 6.21
C TYR A 99 6.10 5.79 7.27
N LEU A 100 6.12 4.49 6.95
CA LEU A 100 6.59 3.43 7.86
C LEU A 100 8.06 3.64 8.23
N ALA A 101 8.91 3.87 7.23
CA ALA A 101 10.32 4.15 7.42
C ALA A 101 10.56 5.43 8.23
N GLY A 102 9.83 6.51 7.91
CA GLY A 102 9.96 7.81 8.55
C GLY A 102 9.64 7.78 10.04
N VAL A 103 8.56 7.11 10.45
CA VAL A 103 8.16 7.00 11.87
C VAL A 103 9.18 6.21 12.70
N HIS A 104 9.88 5.25 12.08
CA HIS A 104 10.86 4.41 12.76
C HIS A 104 12.32 4.84 12.54
N GLY A 105 12.57 5.89 11.75
CA GLY A 105 13.91 6.37 11.44
C GLY A 105 14.74 5.39 10.58
N ALA A 106 14.06 4.51 9.82
CA ALA A 106 14.72 3.56 8.93
C ALA A 106 15.06 4.19 7.58
N ALA A 107 16.13 3.72 6.95
CA ALA A 107 16.42 4.01 5.55
C ALA A 107 15.54 3.13 4.64
N ILE A 108 14.91 3.74 3.64
CA ILE A 108 14.19 2.99 2.60
C ILE A 108 15.13 2.67 1.43
N ARG A 109 15.11 1.41 0.98
CA ARG A 109 15.76 0.96 -0.25
C ARG A 109 14.68 0.36 -1.14
N ASP A 110 14.21 1.16 -2.08
CA ASP A 110 13.06 0.81 -2.89
C ASP A 110 13.44 0.21 -4.24
N TYR A 111 12.77 -0.89 -4.56
CA TYR A 111 12.86 -1.62 -5.83
C TYR A 111 11.49 -1.79 -6.47
N ALA A 112 10.40 -1.31 -5.83
CA ALA A 112 9.06 -1.39 -6.39
C ALA A 112 8.95 -0.59 -7.69
N VAL A 113 8.16 -1.11 -8.64
CA VAL A 113 7.96 -0.50 -9.95
C VAL A 113 6.48 -0.52 -10.30
N LYS A 114 5.90 0.64 -10.63
CA LYS A 114 4.50 0.73 -11.05
C LYS A 114 4.20 -0.24 -12.20
N GLY A 115 3.05 -0.92 -12.12
CA GLY A 115 2.64 -1.92 -13.10
C GLY A 115 3.40 -3.24 -13.03
N ALA A 116 4.23 -3.46 -12.00
CA ALA A 116 4.89 -4.74 -11.81
C ALA A 116 3.90 -5.83 -11.42
N VAL A 117 3.95 -6.92 -12.18
CA VAL A 117 3.37 -8.21 -11.83
C VAL A 117 4.39 -9.06 -11.07
N VAL A 118 3.98 -10.20 -10.53
CA VAL A 118 4.92 -11.14 -9.89
C VAL A 118 5.87 -11.78 -10.90
N ASP A 119 5.36 -12.21 -12.06
CA ASP A 119 6.16 -12.79 -13.15
C ASP A 119 5.49 -12.48 -14.49
N VAL A 120 6.16 -11.67 -15.31
CA VAL A 120 5.62 -11.22 -16.61
C VAL A 120 5.41 -12.38 -17.59
N ASN A 121 6.08 -13.52 -17.38
CA ASN A 121 5.90 -14.70 -18.23
C ASN A 121 4.58 -15.43 -17.98
N GLN A 122 3.93 -15.19 -16.84
CA GLN A 122 2.58 -15.70 -16.58
C GLN A 122 1.50 -14.93 -17.35
N TRP A 123 1.84 -13.76 -17.91
CA TRP A 123 0.94 -12.88 -18.66
C TRP A 123 1.38 -12.71 -20.12
N PRO A 124 1.48 -13.79 -20.92
CA PRO A 124 2.00 -13.72 -22.28
C PRO A 124 1.20 -12.81 -23.21
N GLN A 125 -0.11 -12.66 -22.97
CA GLN A 125 -1.00 -11.79 -23.74
C GLN A 125 -0.79 -10.30 -23.43
N SER A 126 -0.26 -9.98 -22.25
CA SER A 126 -0.08 -8.62 -21.74
C SER A 126 1.38 -8.17 -21.72
N LYS A 127 2.30 -8.96 -22.27
CA LYS A 127 3.75 -8.64 -22.26
C LYS A 127 4.08 -7.26 -22.84
N SER A 128 3.32 -6.78 -23.82
CA SER A 128 3.52 -5.46 -24.41
C SER A 128 3.08 -4.32 -23.49
N SER A 129 1.96 -4.46 -22.78
CA SER A 129 1.46 -3.45 -21.85
C SER A 129 2.26 -3.42 -20.55
N LEU A 130 2.82 -4.55 -20.13
CA LEU A 130 3.70 -4.69 -18.96
C LEU A 130 5.17 -4.36 -19.27
N GLN A 131 5.49 -4.02 -20.52
CA GLN A 131 6.87 -3.75 -20.91
C GLN A 131 7.44 -2.54 -20.14
N GLY A 132 8.57 -2.75 -19.45
CA GLY A 132 9.26 -1.71 -18.70
C GLY A 132 8.86 -1.60 -17.23
N ALA A 133 7.89 -2.40 -16.78
CA ALA A 133 7.67 -2.65 -15.36
C ALA A 133 8.48 -3.90 -14.96
N ASP A 134 9.58 -3.70 -14.24
CA ASP A 134 10.37 -4.82 -13.72
C ASP A 134 9.50 -5.63 -12.74
N ASP A 135 9.25 -6.90 -13.06
CA ASP A 135 8.47 -7.81 -12.22
C ASP A 135 9.21 -8.16 -10.91
N LEU A 136 8.51 -8.81 -9.97
CA LEU A 136 9.11 -9.18 -8.67
C LEU A 136 10.45 -9.93 -8.84
N LEU A 137 10.55 -10.82 -9.83
CA LEU A 137 11.76 -11.60 -10.06
C LEU A 137 12.93 -10.69 -10.46
N ILE A 138 12.71 -9.70 -11.33
CA ILE A 138 13.72 -8.72 -11.74
C ILE A 138 14.05 -7.78 -10.58
N GLN A 139 13.07 -7.29 -9.82
CA GLN A 139 13.31 -6.42 -8.67
C GLN A 139 14.18 -7.13 -7.61
N ALA A 140 13.85 -8.38 -7.27
CA ALA A 140 14.63 -9.18 -6.34
C ALA A 140 16.03 -9.52 -6.89
N ASN A 141 16.15 -9.82 -8.19
CA ASN A 141 17.45 -10.04 -8.83
C ASN A 141 18.34 -8.80 -8.76
N THR A 142 17.76 -7.63 -9.01
CA THR A 142 18.47 -6.34 -8.94
C THR A 142 19.04 -6.16 -7.53
N PHE A 143 18.22 -6.29 -6.49
CA PHE A 143 18.68 -6.24 -5.10
C PHE A 143 19.77 -7.29 -4.80
N ILE A 144 19.56 -8.56 -5.14
CA ILE A 144 20.51 -9.66 -4.86
C ILE A 144 21.86 -9.42 -5.56
N SER A 145 21.85 -8.82 -6.76
CA SER A 145 23.05 -8.58 -7.56
C SER A 145 23.90 -7.39 -7.10
N GLN A 146 23.35 -6.52 -6.26
CA GLN A 146 24.07 -5.34 -5.78
C GLN A 146 25.04 -5.73 -4.66
N ASP A 147 26.31 -5.36 -4.83
CA ASP A 147 27.36 -5.48 -3.81
C ASP A 147 27.06 -4.50 -2.66
N GLY A 148 26.22 -4.93 -1.73
CA GLY A 148 25.77 -4.12 -0.60
C GLY A 148 24.94 -4.96 0.37
N ALA A 149 25.63 -5.82 1.12
CA ALA A 149 25.01 -6.64 2.15
C ALA A 149 24.27 -5.74 3.15
N SER A 150 22.95 -5.87 3.19
CA SER A 150 22.16 -5.29 4.28
C SER A 150 22.29 -6.24 5.48
N ASP A 151 22.44 -5.72 6.70
CA ASP A 151 22.47 -6.58 7.88
C ASP A 151 21.11 -7.27 8.02
N PRO A 152 21.02 -8.61 7.86
CA PRO A 152 19.73 -9.29 7.88
C PRO A 152 19.03 -9.21 9.23
N ALA A 153 19.74 -8.90 10.32
CA ALA A 153 19.17 -8.72 11.64
C ALA A 153 18.42 -7.37 11.78
N SER A 154 18.87 -6.32 11.09
CA SER A 154 18.28 -4.98 11.16
C SER A 154 17.58 -4.53 9.87
N THR A 155 17.36 -5.46 8.94
CA THR A 155 16.66 -5.22 7.67
C THR A 155 15.30 -5.90 7.66
N LEU A 156 14.26 -5.14 7.30
CA LEU A 156 12.92 -5.66 6.99
C LEU A 156 12.74 -5.72 5.47
N TYR A 157 12.46 -6.91 4.94
CA TYR A 157 12.13 -7.12 3.53
C TYR A 157 10.62 -7.10 3.36
N VAL A 158 10.11 -6.13 2.60
CA VAL A 158 8.68 -5.93 2.37
C VAL A 158 8.35 -6.38 0.96
N LEU A 159 7.36 -7.26 0.83
CA LEU A 159 6.79 -7.63 -0.46
C LEU A 159 5.30 -7.25 -0.45
N PHE A 160 4.90 -6.37 -1.37
CA PHE A 160 3.50 -6.01 -1.60
C PHE A 160 3.19 -6.13 -3.10
N PHE A 161 2.62 -7.28 -3.47
CA PHE A 161 2.36 -7.68 -4.85
C PHE A 161 1.00 -8.36 -4.98
N GLY A 162 0.55 -8.52 -6.23
CA GLY A 162 -0.70 -9.19 -6.59
C GLY A 162 -1.76 -8.23 -7.14
N ILE A 163 -1.55 -6.91 -7.01
CA ILE A 163 -2.51 -5.90 -7.46
C ILE A 163 -2.58 -5.87 -8.98
N GLU A 164 -1.42 -5.81 -9.65
CA GLU A 164 -1.40 -5.83 -11.11
C GLU A 164 -1.73 -7.22 -11.66
N ASP A 165 -1.30 -8.30 -11.00
CA ASP A 165 -1.70 -9.67 -11.39
C ASP A 165 -3.22 -9.88 -11.32
N TYR A 166 -3.91 -9.28 -10.34
CA TYR A 166 -5.36 -9.29 -10.27
C TYR A 166 -6.00 -8.57 -11.47
N VAL A 167 -5.48 -7.41 -11.86
CA VAL A 167 -5.94 -6.68 -13.07
C VAL A 167 -5.75 -7.56 -14.30
N GLN A 168 -4.57 -8.14 -14.46
CA GLN A 168 -4.27 -9.01 -15.59
C GLN A 168 -5.14 -10.29 -15.58
N SER A 169 -5.40 -10.87 -14.42
CA SER A 169 -6.33 -12.00 -14.27
C SER A 169 -7.73 -11.64 -14.76
N SER A 170 -8.26 -10.51 -14.29
CA SER A 170 -9.61 -10.03 -14.62
C SER A 170 -9.76 -9.77 -16.13
N GLU A 171 -8.78 -9.09 -16.73
CA GLU A 171 -8.77 -8.78 -18.17
C GLU A 171 -8.60 -10.03 -19.04
N ASN A 172 -7.99 -11.09 -18.51
CA ASN A 172 -7.72 -12.36 -19.21
C ASN A 172 -8.60 -13.51 -18.70
N GLY A 173 -9.88 -13.24 -18.44
CA GLY A 173 -10.89 -14.27 -18.19
C GLY A 173 -10.85 -14.92 -16.81
N ASN A 174 -10.44 -14.16 -15.78
CA ASN A 174 -10.26 -14.61 -14.39
C ASN A 174 -9.28 -15.78 -14.29
N SER A 175 -8.11 -15.62 -14.92
CA SER A 175 -7.03 -16.61 -14.87
C SER A 175 -6.56 -16.88 -13.43
N SER A 176 -6.16 -18.13 -13.14
CA SER A 176 -5.66 -18.49 -11.81
C SER A 176 -4.43 -17.65 -11.42
N LEU A 177 -4.31 -17.37 -10.12
CA LEU A 177 -3.21 -16.63 -9.51
C LEU A 177 -2.29 -17.52 -8.65
N SER A 178 -2.46 -18.85 -8.69
CA SER A 178 -1.66 -19.79 -7.88
C SER A 178 -0.15 -19.69 -8.16
N ASN A 179 0.25 -19.50 -9.42
CA ASN A 179 1.67 -19.36 -9.78
C ASN A 179 2.27 -18.08 -9.17
N GLN A 180 1.49 -17.01 -9.06
CA GLN A 180 1.91 -15.75 -8.46
C GLN A 180 2.17 -15.94 -6.96
N ALA A 181 1.29 -16.63 -6.24
CA ALA A 181 1.51 -16.95 -4.82
C ALA A 181 2.82 -17.74 -4.63
N GLN A 182 3.02 -18.79 -5.44
CA GLN A 182 4.22 -19.62 -5.39
C GLN A 182 5.49 -18.85 -5.76
N ASN A 183 5.43 -17.94 -6.73
CA ASN A 183 6.59 -17.14 -7.14
C ASN A 183 6.97 -16.08 -6.09
N ILE A 184 6.00 -15.52 -5.35
CA ILE A 184 6.27 -14.68 -4.18
C ILE A 184 7.01 -15.52 -3.12
N ALA A 185 6.46 -16.68 -2.77
CA ALA A 185 7.06 -17.60 -1.81
C ALA A 185 8.49 -18.02 -2.22
N TYR A 186 8.68 -18.40 -3.48
CA TYR A 186 9.99 -18.73 -4.03
C TYR A 186 10.98 -17.56 -3.94
N THR A 187 10.53 -16.34 -4.25
CA THR A 187 11.37 -15.13 -4.15
C THR A 187 11.80 -14.85 -2.71
N MET A 188 10.92 -15.05 -1.73
CA MET A 188 11.28 -14.95 -0.32
C MET A 188 12.36 -15.95 0.07
N LEU A 189 12.26 -17.21 -0.37
CA LEU A 189 13.29 -18.22 -0.11
C LEU A 189 14.64 -17.85 -0.74
N ARG A 190 14.63 -17.21 -1.91
CA ARG A 190 15.86 -16.67 -2.54
C ARG A 190 16.48 -15.56 -1.71
N LEU A 191 15.67 -14.61 -1.22
CA LEU A 191 16.11 -13.54 -0.32
C LEU A 191 16.57 -14.07 1.04
N ALA A 192 15.99 -15.16 1.53
CA ALA A 192 16.42 -15.84 2.75
C ALA A 192 17.72 -16.64 2.59
N SER A 193 18.17 -16.87 1.35
CA SER A 193 19.35 -17.66 1.02
C SER A 193 20.58 -16.78 0.73
N SER A 194 21.74 -17.41 0.55
CA SER A 194 22.96 -16.73 0.11
C SER A 194 22.71 -15.97 -1.21
N PRO A 195 23.22 -14.73 -1.37
CA PRO A 195 24.10 -14.01 -0.45
C PRO A 195 23.39 -13.11 0.57
N VAL A 196 22.05 -13.03 0.54
CA VAL A 196 21.26 -12.06 1.31
C VAL A 196 21.02 -12.50 2.75
N PHE A 197 20.71 -13.78 2.97
CA PHE A 197 20.40 -14.36 4.28
C PHE A 197 19.29 -13.62 5.05
N GLY A 198 18.31 -13.07 4.34
CA GLY A 198 17.19 -12.32 4.90
C GLY A 198 16.40 -13.12 5.94
N LYS A 199 16.00 -12.46 7.03
CA LYS A 199 15.33 -13.12 8.17
C LYS A 199 13.95 -12.55 8.50
N ASN A 200 13.74 -11.27 8.21
CA ASN A 200 12.55 -10.54 8.61
C ASN A 200 11.80 -10.11 7.36
N PHE A 201 10.62 -10.68 7.15
CA PHE A 201 9.78 -10.41 6.00
C PHE A 201 8.43 -9.87 6.45
N LEU A 202 7.93 -8.87 5.73
CA LEU A 202 6.57 -8.38 5.87
C LEU A 202 5.88 -8.53 4.52
N ILE A 203 4.80 -9.31 4.50
CA ILE A 203 3.94 -9.47 3.34
C ILE A 203 2.69 -8.63 3.56
N VAL A 204 2.39 -7.78 2.60
CA VAL A 204 1.18 -6.95 2.60
C VAL A 204 0.32 -7.40 1.43
N ASP A 205 -0.96 -7.65 1.69
CA ASP A 205 -1.91 -8.03 0.65
C ASP A 205 -3.03 -7.00 0.50
N ASN A 206 -3.32 -6.69 -0.76
CA ASN A 206 -4.53 -6.02 -1.22
C ASN A 206 -4.78 -6.36 -2.71
N HIS A 207 -4.45 -7.59 -3.12
CA HIS A 207 -4.42 -7.98 -4.54
C HIS A 207 -5.67 -7.52 -5.32
N GLY A 208 -6.87 -7.63 -4.75
CA GLY A 208 -8.13 -7.26 -5.40
C GLY A 208 -8.55 -5.79 -5.32
N ARG A 209 -7.75 -4.90 -4.71
CA ARG A 209 -8.12 -3.49 -4.46
C ARG A 209 -9.47 -3.34 -3.74
N GLY A 210 -9.74 -4.21 -2.76
CA GLY A 210 -11.02 -4.31 -2.05
C GLY A 210 -12.13 -5.07 -2.78
N THR A 211 -11.81 -5.76 -3.88
CA THR A 211 -12.73 -6.69 -4.54
C THR A 211 -12.25 -8.12 -4.34
N GLU A 212 -13.09 -8.97 -3.75
CA GLU A 212 -12.78 -10.39 -3.60
C GLU A 212 -13.29 -11.20 -4.81
N THR A 213 -12.44 -12.10 -5.30
CA THR A 213 -12.75 -13.04 -6.39
C THR A 213 -12.27 -14.43 -6.02
N ASP A 214 -12.79 -15.48 -6.64
CA ASP A 214 -12.35 -16.85 -6.35
C ASP A 214 -10.84 -17.04 -6.59
N ALA A 215 -10.31 -16.44 -7.67
CA ALA A 215 -8.87 -16.48 -7.98
C ALA A 215 -8.03 -15.70 -6.95
N GLY A 216 -8.52 -14.54 -6.52
CA GLY A 216 -7.87 -13.72 -5.49
C GLY A 216 -7.87 -14.36 -4.11
N ALA A 217 -9.00 -14.92 -3.69
CA ALA A 217 -9.13 -15.67 -2.45
C ALA A 217 -8.20 -16.91 -2.44
N ALA A 218 -8.09 -17.61 -3.57
CA ALA A 218 -7.14 -18.71 -3.74
C ALA A 218 -5.69 -18.22 -3.61
N PHE A 219 -5.30 -17.14 -4.31
CA PHE A 219 -3.98 -16.52 -4.20
C PHE A 219 -3.61 -16.19 -2.75
N LYS A 220 -4.48 -15.46 -2.04
CA LYS A 220 -4.28 -15.06 -0.65
C LYS A 220 -4.14 -16.28 0.26
N SER A 221 -5.00 -17.29 0.08
CA SER A 221 -4.99 -18.53 0.88
C SER A 221 -3.74 -19.38 0.64
N GLU A 222 -3.33 -19.55 -0.62
CA GLU A 222 -2.12 -20.28 -0.99
C GLU A 222 -0.87 -19.59 -0.45
N LEU A 223 -0.73 -18.27 -0.69
CA LEU A 223 0.38 -17.49 -0.17
C LEU A 223 0.45 -17.59 1.36
N PHE A 224 -0.66 -17.36 2.06
CA PHE A 224 -0.70 -17.45 3.53
C PHE A 224 -0.28 -18.84 4.05
N THR A 225 -0.65 -19.91 3.34
CA THR A 225 -0.23 -21.28 3.66
C THR A 225 1.28 -21.45 3.50
N ASP A 226 1.85 -20.98 2.38
CA ASP A 226 3.28 -21.04 2.12
C ASP A 226 4.09 -20.26 3.16
N LEU A 227 3.64 -19.07 3.56
CA LEU A 227 4.26 -18.27 4.62
C LEU A 227 4.27 -19.01 5.95
N GLY A 228 3.14 -19.64 6.32
CA GLY A 228 3.05 -20.47 7.52
C GLY A 228 4.02 -21.64 7.51
N ALA A 229 4.16 -22.31 6.37
CA ALA A 229 5.14 -23.37 6.19
C ALA A 229 6.58 -22.85 6.31
N MET A 230 6.87 -21.63 5.84
CA MET A 230 8.20 -21.04 5.97
C MET A 230 8.56 -20.68 7.41
N VAL A 231 7.62 -20.11 8.17
CA VAL A 231 7.83 -19.85 9.60
C VAL A 231 8.14 -21.15 10.34
N ALA A 232 7.41 -22.23 10.02
CA ALA A 232 7.60 -23.53 10.68
C ALA A 232 8.92 -24.22 10.33
N ASN A 233 9.45 -24.02 9.11
CA ASN A 233 10.56 -24.83 8.60
C ASN A 233 11.89 -24.08 8.42
N PHE A 234 11.89 -22.74 8.28
CA PHE A 234 13.08 -21.97 7.89
C PHE A 234 13.54 -20.92 8.90
N ALA A 235 13.00 -20.93 10.13
CA ALA A 235 13.35 -19.97 11.19
C ALA A 235 13.29 -18.50 10.72
N LEU A 236 12.31 -18.19 9.86
CA LEU A 236 12.04 -16.85 9.36
C LEU A 236 10.99 -16.15 10.25
N ASN A 237 11.15 -14.84 10.41
CA ASN A 237 10.16 -13.97 11.01
C ASN A 237 9.32 -13.38 9.87
N ILE A 238 8.03 -13.72 9.80
CA ILE A 238 7.16 -13.35 8.68
C ILE A 238 5.87 -12.73 9.20
N GLY A 239 5.73 -11.43 9.02
CA GLY A 239 4.46 -10.75 9.20
C GLY A 239 3.58 -10.86 7.95
N PHE A 240 2.28 -10.92 8.15
CA PHE A 240 1.27 -10.84 7.09
C PHE A 240 0.22 -9.81 7.47
N VAL A 241 -0.07 -8.88 6.57
CA VAL A 241 -1.07 -7.82 6.74
C VAL A 241 -2.10 -7.92 5.62
N ASP A 242 -3.36 -8.10 5.99
CA ASP A 242 -4.49 -8.13 5.05
C ASP A 242 -5.20 -6.77 5.03
N LEU A 243 -4.93 -5.97 4.00
CA LEU A 243 -5.54 -4.65 3.86
C LEU A 243 -7.00 -4.71 3.40
N SER A 244 -7.57 -5.88 3.09
CA SER A 244 -9.01 -6.00 2.84
C SER A 244 -9.83 -5.44 4.02
N THR A 245 -9.36 -5.60 5.26
CA THR A 245 -10.00 -4.99 6.44
C THR A 245 -10.12 -3.46 6.34
N VAL A 246 -9.09 -2.79 5.78
CA VAL A 246 -9.11 -1.33 5.58
C VAL A 246 -10.00 -0.98 4.40
N TRP A 247 -9.88 -1.70 3.27
CA TRP A 247 -10.68 -1.43 2.08
C TRP A 247 -12.17 -1.67 2.32
N ASP A 248 -12.54 -2.78 2.92
CA ASP A 248 -13.92 -3.10 3.31
C ASP A 248 -14.45 -2.07 4.32
N GLY A 249 -13.61 -1.62 5.24
CA GLY A 249 -13.97 -0.60 6.21
C GLY A 249 -14.30 0.75 5.57
N VAL A 250 -13.55 1.15 4.54
CA VAL A 250 -13.73 2.44 3.83
C VAL A 250 -14.85 2.35 2.79
N LEU A 251 -14.84 1.33 1.93
CA LEU A 251 -15.74 1.18 0.78
C LEU A 251 -17.07 0.52 1.16
N GLY A 252 -17.12 -0.18 2.29
CA GLY A 252 -18.33 -0.77 2.83
C GLY A 252 -19.25 0.24 3.53
N SER A 253 -20.39 -0.26 4.00
CA SER A 253 -21.39 0.55 4.72
C SER A 253 -21.07 0.80 6.19
N SER A 254 -20.12 0.04 6.77
CA SER A 254 -19.73 0.14 8.17
C SER A 254 -18.25 -0.20 8.36
N PRO A 255 -17.43 0.69 8.97
CA PRO A 255 -17.83 2.00 9.49
C PRO A 255 -18.00 3.05 8.37
N GLY A 256 -17.54 2.76 7.15
CA GLY A 256 -17.66 3.60 5.96
C GLY A 256 -16.63 4.73 5.91
N ALA A 257 -16.42 5.27 4.71
CA ALA A 257 -15.41 6.30 4.41
C ALA A 257 -15.42 7.50 5.38
N ALA A 258 -16.61 7.99 5.75
CA ALA A 258 -16.76 9.14 6.65
C ALA A 258 -16.24 8.88 8.06
N ALA A 259 -16.28 7.63 8.54
CA ALA A 259 -15.75 7.28 9.87
C ALA A 259 -14.21 7.37 9.91
N PHE A 260 -13.55 7.13 8.78
CA PHE A 260 -12.11 7.37 8.61
C PHE A 260 -11.78 8.86 8.41
N GLY A 261 -12.77 9.72 8.15
CA GLY A 261 -12.57 11.13 7.81
C GLY A 261 -12.50 11.41 6.30
N TYR A 262 -12.68 10.41 5.43
CA TYR A 262 -12.76 10.65 3.99
C TYR A 262 -14.08 11.35 3.62
N THR A 263 -13.98 12.21 2.62
CA THR A 263 -15.13 12.95 2.04
C THR A 263 -15.53 12.42 0.67
N SER A 264 -14.63 11.66 0.02
CA SER A 264 -14.85 11.04 -1.28
C SER A 264 -14.05 9.75 -1.41
N THR A 265 -14.68 8.72 -1.96
CA THR A 265 -14.01 7.51 -2.45
C THR A 265 -13.84 7.53 -3.97
N GLU A 266 -14.35 8.54 -4.67
CA GLU A 266 -14.09 8.73 -6.09
C GLU A 266 -12.65 9.21 -6.33
N PRO A 267 -12.03 8.85 -7.47
CA PRO A 267 -10.70 9.35 -7.84
C PRO A 267 -10.64 10.88 -7.86
N CYS A 268 -9.65 11.44 -7.18
CA CYS A 268 -9.45 12.88 -7.15
C CYS A 268 -9.05 13.45 -8.52
N LEU A 269 -8.29 12.68 -9.31
CA LEU A 269 -7.96 13.04 -10.69
C LEU A 269 -8.96 12.48 -11.69
N LYS A 270 -9.33 13.32 -12.66
CA LYS A 270 -10.16 12.91 -13.82
C LYS A 270 -9.37 12.10 -14.85
N SER A 271 -8.05 12.25 -14.86
CA SER A 271 -7.14 11.58 -15.79
C SER A 271 -5.80 11.37 -15.11
N PRO A 272 -5.12 10.22 -15.32
CA PRO A 272 -3.82 9.98 -14.73
C PRO A 272 -2.68 10.81 -15.34
N THR A 273 -2.94 11.58 -16.41
CA THR A 273 -1.91 12.31 -17.16
C THR A 273 -1.77 13.78 -16.79
N THR A 274 -2.72 14.34 -16.04
CA THR A 274 -2.68 15.76 -15.63
C THR A 274 -3.36 16.00 -14.28
N THR A 275 -2.84 16.94 -13.49
CA THR A 275 -3.50 17.45 -12.28
C THR A 275 -4.63 18.44 -12.58
N ASP A 276 -4.80 18.82 -13.84
CA ASP A 276 -5.85 19.75 -14.25
C ASP A 276 -7.24 19.15 -13.97
N GLY A 277 -8.05 19.91 -13.22
CA GLY A 277 -9.38 19.45 -12.82
C GLY A 277 -9.36 18.41 -11.68
N SER A 278 -8.26 18.31 -10.95
CA SER A 278 -8.19 17.61 -9.66
C SER A 278 -9.28 18.08 -8.68
N CYS A 279 -9.66 17.21 -7.76
CA CYS A 279 -10.58 17.52 -6.69
C CYS A 279 -10.02 18.63 -5.77
N ALA A 280 -10.92 19.37 -5.11
CA ALA A 280 -10.54 20.51 -4.28
C ALA A 280 -9.90 20.12 -2.93
N ASP A 281 -10.06 18.87 -2.49
CA ASP A 281 -9.67 18.39 -1.16
C ASP A 281 -9.02 17.00 -1.23
N PRO A 282 -7.83 16.87 -1.85
CA PRO A 282 -7.13 15.59 -1.97
C PRO A 282 -6.71 15.00 -0.61
N ASP A 283 -6.60 15.83 0.42
CA ASP A 283 -6.22 15.42 1.79
C ASP A 283 -7.34 14.65 2.51
N HIS A 284 -8.55 14.63 1.95
CA HIS A 284 -9.68 13.83 2.45
C HIS A 284 -10.29 12.94 1.35
N ALA A 285 -9.55 12.65 0.28
CA ALA A 285 -9.96 11.72 -0.77
C ALA A 285 -9.26 10.36 -0.60
N PHE A 286 -9.98 9.27 -0.84
CA PHE A 286 -9.41 7.92 -0.72
C PHE A 286 -8.47 7.60 -1.88
N TYR A 287 -8.89 7.92 -3.12
CA TYR A 287 -8.17 7.61 -4.34
C TYR A 287 -7.63 8.86 -5.03
N TRP A 288 -6.38 8.78 -5.51
CA TRP A 288 -5.76 9.80 -6.34
C TRP A 288 -6.05 9.55 -7.81
N PHE A 289 -5.73 8.35 -8.28
CA PHE A 289 -6.15 7.80 -9.57
C PHE A 289 -7.23 6.75 -9.37
N ASP A 290 -7.88 6.32 -10.46
CA ASP A 290 -8.73 5.15 -10.41
C ASP A 290 -7.97 3.93 -9.84
N GLY A 291 -8.53 3.36 -8.78
CA GLY A 291 -7.95 2.24 -8.03
C GLY A 291 -6.56 2.48 -7.43
N ASN A 292 -6.07 3.73 -7.29
CA ASN A 292 -4.76 4.00 -6.66
C ASN A 292 -4.89 5.05 -5.53
N PRO A 293 -4.41 4.75 -4.31
CA PRO A 293 -4.59 5.59 -3.13
C PRO A 293 -3.99 7.00 -3.24
N THR A 294 -4.59 7.96 -2.55
CA THR A 294 -3.91 9.21 -2.18
C THR A 294 -2.81 8.96 -1.15
N THR A 295 -1.93 9.94 -0.96
CA THR A 295 -0.89 9.89 0.06
C THR A 295 -1.45 9.80 1.48
N VAL A 296 -2.62 10.40 1.75
CA VAL A 296 -3.30 10.27 3.04
C VAL A 296 -3.78 8.84 3.27
N THR A 297 -4.26 8.16 2.22
CA THR A 297 -4.59 6.73 2.28
C THR A 297 -3.34 5.86 2.43
N HIS A 298 -2.21 6.22 1.79
CA HIS A 298 -0.93 5.56 2.04
C HIS A 298 -0.49 5.68 3.51
N LYS A 299 -0.74 6.83 4.15
CA LYS A 299 -0.53 6.97 5.60
C LYS A 299 -1.44 6.01 6.39
N ILE A 300 -2.71 5.85 6.01
CA ILE A 300 -3.60 4.85 6.62
C ILE A 300 -3.09 3.42 6.48
N ILE A 301 -2.53 3.04 5.33
CA ILE A 301 -1.87 1.74 5.15
C ILE A 301 -0.72 1.58 6.14
N SER A 302 0.15 2.59 6.28
CA SER A 302 1.26 2.57 7.24
C SER A 302 0.78 2.47 8.69
N ASP A 303 -0.24 3.24 9.07
CA ASP A 303 -0.84 3.20 10.41
C ASP A 303 -1.44 1.81 10.70
N TYR A 304 -2.07 1.18 9.71
CA TYR A 304 -2.66 -0.16 9.86
C TYR A 304 -1.59 -1.22 10.04
N VAL A 305 -0.53 -1.20 9.21
CA VAL A 305 0.63 -2.09 9.34
C VAL A 305 1.24 -1.97 10.74
N GLN A 306 1.46 -0.75 11.25
CA GLN A 306 1.97 -0.53 12.60
C GLN A 306 1.02 -1.09 13.68
N THR A 307 -0.29 -0.96 13.47
CA THR A 307 -1.32 -1.50 14.37
C THR A 307 -1.32 -3.03 14.38
N VAL A 308 -1.19 -3.68 13.22
CA VAL A 308 -1.05 -5.14 13.14
C VAL A 308 0.22 -5.59 13.85
N MET A 309 1.36 -4.98 13.53
CA MET A 309 2.66 -5.39 14.08
C MET A 309 2.74 -5.23 15.60
N SER A 310 1.99 -4.29 16.18
CA SER A 310 1.93 -4.09 17.64
C SER A 310 0.87 -4.92 18.35
N LYS A 311 -0.27 -5.24 17.70
CA LYS A 311 -1.39 -5.93 18.36
C LYS A 311 -1.45 -7.43 18.08
N CYS A 312 -1.14 -7.87 16.87
CA CYS A 312 -1.27 -9.27 16.44
C CYS A 312 -0.02 -10.11 16.75
N THR A 313 0.50 -9.95 17.97
CA THR A 313 1.65 -10.75 18.47
C THR A 313 1.17 -12.11 18.95
N LEU A 314 2.08 -13.11 19.03
CA LEU A 314 1.73 -14.47 19.47
C LEU A 314 1.07 -14.54 20.87
N ASN A 315 1.27 -13.54 21.72
CA ASN A 315 0.66 -13.45 23.06
C ASN A 315 -0.67 -12.68 23.07
N GLY A 316 -1.08 -12.12 21.93
CA GLY A 316 -2.29 -11.31 21.76
C GLY A 316 -3.26 -11.85 20.71
N ALA A 317 -3.01 -13.04 20.16
CA ALA A 317 -3.89 -13.79 19.28
C ALA A 317 -4.66 -14.88 20.05
#